data_AF-A0A4R6KQN0-F1
#
_entry.id   AF-A0A4R6KQN0-F1
#
_cell.length_a   1.000
_cell.length_b   1.000
_cell.length_c   1.000
_cell.angle_alpha   90.00
_cell.angle_beta   90.00
_cell.angle_gamma   90.00
#
_symmetry.space_group_name_H-M   'P 1'
#
loop_
_entity.id
_entity.type
_entity.pdbx_description
1 polymer ?
#
loop_
_entity_poly.entity_id
_entity_poly.type
_entity_poly.pdbx_seq_one_letter_code
_entity_poly.pdbx_strand_id
1 'polypeptide(L)'
;MGYRFLGDVMMVLHGAFLLFFVIGGFLAWKWPKLIWVHLGIVVWNLTIVILDFDCPFTGTEKYFRREGGEAVYEGGYINHYLDGTIWPEGETPTAEKVGFALVIIGYIGYFVARRRRRQRVGTPA
;
A
#
# COMPACT_ATOMS: atom_id res chain seq x y z
N MET A 1 -1.31 0.41 28.93
CA MET A 1 -1.79 1.61 28.20
C MET A 1 -0.90 1.97 27.01
N GLY A 2 0.43 2.07 27.15
CA GLY A 2 1.33 2.40 26.02
C GLY A 2 1.29 1.42 24.84
N TYR A 3 1.16 0.12 25.10
CA TYR A 3 1.08 -0.91 24.06
C TYR A 3 -0.18 -0.82 23.18
N ARG A 4 -1.33 -0.37 23.75
CA ARG A 4 -2.57 -0.16 22.99
C ARG A 4 -2.44 1.03 22.03
N PHE A 5 -1.83 2.13 22.52
CA PHE A 5 -1.52 3.30 21.70
C PHE A 5 -0.57 2.97 20.54
N LEU A 6 0.42 2.10 20.78
CA LEU A 6 1.32 1.62 19.73
C LEU A 6 0.58 0.78 18.67
N GLY A 7 -0.40 -0.02 19.09
CA GLY A 7 -1.30 -0.72 18.17
C GLY A 7 -2.07 0.24 17.26
N ASP A 8 -2.69 1.28 17.83
CA ASP A 8 -3.44 2.30 17.05
C ASP A 8 -2.53 3.06 16.09
N VAL A 9 -1.31 3.41 16.51
CA VAL A 9 -0.32 4.06 15.64
C VAL A 9 0.05 3.15 14.46
N MET A 10 0.26 1.85 14.71
CA MET A 10 0.57 0.91 13.63
C MET A 10 -0.59 0.73 12.66
N MET A 11 -1.84 0.70 13.16
CA MET A 11 -3.04 0.68 12.33
C MET A 11 -3.08 1.89 11.39
N VAL A 12 -2.91 3.11 11.93
CA VAL A 12 -2.91 4.35 11.15
C VAL A 12 -1.76 4.38 10.14
N LEU A 13 -0.56 3.94 10.55
CA LEU A 13 0.60 3.85 9.65
C LEU A 13 0.37 2.84 8.53
N HIS A 14 -0.24 1.69 8.83
CA HIS A 14 -0.59 0.68 7.82
C HIS A 14 -1.62 1.24 6.82
N GLY A 15 -2.68 1.89 7.32
CA GLY A 15 -3.66 2.57 6.48
C GLY A 15 -3.04 3.66 5.59
N ALA A 16 -2.14 4.48 6.15
CA ALA A 16 -1.41 5.49 5.40
C ALA A 16 -0.48 4.88 4.34
N PHE A 17 0.13 3.75 4.64
CA PHE A 17 0.98 3.00 3.70
C PHE A 17 0.17 2.46 2.52
N LEU A 18 -1.01 1.86 2.77
CA LEU A 18 -1.92 1.42 1.72
C LEU A 18 -2.45 2.60 0.89
N LEU A 19 -2.80 3.72 1.54
CA LEU A 19 -3.19 4.93 0.84
C LEU A 19 -2.07 5.39 -0.09
N PHE A 20 -0.84 5.50 0.42
CA PHE A 20 0.34 5.89 -0.35
C PHE A 20 0.66 4.90 -1.48
N PHE A 21 0.40 3.60 -1.29
CA PHE A 21 0.52 2.61 -2.33
C PHE A 21 -0.46 2.90 -3.49
N VAL A 22 -1.71 3.28 -3.21
CA VAL A 22 -2.68 3.60 -4.28
C VAL A 22 -2.38 4.96 -4.94
N ILE A 23 -2.11 6.00 -4.16
CA ILE A 23 -1.95 7.37 -4.70
C ILE A 23 -0.52 7.72 -5.11
N GLY A 24 0.48 6.95 -4.68
CA GLY A 24 1.91 7.23 -4.89
C GLY A 24 2.32 7.30 -6.36
N GLY A 25 1.71 6.46 -7.20
CA GLY A 25 1.90 6.49 -8.65
C GLY A 25 1.44 7.80 -9.30
N PHE A 26 0.37 8.41 -8.78
CA PHE A 26 -0.09 9.74 -9.21
C PHE A 26 0.76 10.86 -8.62
N LEU A 27 1.21 10.72 -7.36
CA LEU A 27 2.10 11.68 -6.71
C LEU A 27 3.44 11.83 -7.45
N ALA A 28 3.92 10.74 -8.07
CA ALA A 28 5.10 10.74 -8.93
C ALA A 28 4.98 11.68 -10.14
N TRP A 29 3.77 12.04 -10.58
CA TRP A 29 3.57 13.01 -11.68
C TRP A 29 4.01 14.42 -11.31
N LYS A 30 3.82 14.80 -10.04
CA LYS A 30 4.21 16.13 -9.53
C LYS A 30 5.62 16.11 -8.94
N TRP A 31 6.08 14.98 -8.41
CA TRP A 31 7.40 14.82 -7.77
C TRP A 31 8.11 13.56 -8.28
N PRO A 32 8.88 13.64 -9.38
CA PRO A 32 9.47 12.46 -10.02
C PRO A 32 10.46 11.70 -9.14
N LYS A 33 11.00 12.31 -8.07
CA LYS A 33 11.85 11.62 -7.08
C LYS A 33 11.06 10.65 -6.20
N LEU A 34 9.76 10.89 -5.96
CA LEU A 34 8.91 10.00 -5.16
C LEU A 34 8.67 8.65 -5.84
N ILE A 35 8.92 8.54 -7.15
CA ILE A 35 8.75 7.27 -7.85
C ILE A 35 9.68 6.18 -7.31
N TRP A 36 10.89 6.53 -6.87
CA TRP A 36 11.83 5.55 -6.31
C TRP A 36 11.37 5.01 -4.96
N VAL A 37 10.87 5.91 -4.10
CA VAL A 37 10.28 5.53 -2.81
C VAL A 37 9.03 4.67 -3.03
N HIS A 38 8.16 5.09 -3.95
CA HIS A 38 6.95 4.37 -4.30
C HIS A 38 7.28 2.99 -4.90
N LEU A 39 8.29 2.88 -5.76
CA LEU A 39 8.74 1.62 -6.33
C LEU A 39 9.29 0.68 -5.26
N GLY A 40 10.07 1.17 -4.30
CA GLY A 40 10.50 0.38 -3.15
C GLY A 40 9.31 -0.17 -2.35
N ILE A 41 8.29 0.66 -2.12
CA ILE A 41 7.05 0.24 -1.45
C ILE A 41 6.30 -0.81 -2.28
N VAL A 42 6.21 -0.65 -3.60
CA VAL A 42 5.53 -1.62 -4.47
C VAL A 42 6.25 -2.96 -4.50
N VAL A 43 7.57 -2.96 -4.63
CA VAL A 43 8.39 -4.18 -4.58
C VAL A 43 8.24 -4.87 -3.23
N TRP A 44 8.28 -4.10 -2.14
CA TRP A 44 8.08 -4.65 -0.80
C TRP A 44 6.71 -5.30 -0.64
N ASN A 45 5.62 -4.64 -1.07
CA ASN A 45 4.27 -5.23 -1.07
C ASN A 45 4.20 -6.49 -1.94
N LEU A 46 4.86 -6.48 -3.10
CA LEU A 46 4.88 -7.64 -3.99
C LEU A 46 5.59 -8.83 -3.33
N THR A 47 6.69 -8.58 -2.62
CA THR A 47 7.40 -9.62 -1.86
C THR A 47 6.52 -10.19 -0.74
N ILE A 48 5.76 -9.34 -0.03
CA ILE A 48 4.79 -9.77 1.00
C ILE A 48 3.76 -10.74 0.41
N VAL A 49 3.15 -10.37 -0.72
CA VAL A 49 2.13 -11.21 -1.38
C VAL A 49 2.71 -12.50 -1.96
N ILE A 50 3.90 -12.46 -2.56
CA ILE A 50 4.53 -13.66 -3.17
C ILE A 50 4.96 -14.67 -2.10
N LEU A 51 5.53 -14.18 -1.00
CA LEU A 51 6.03 -15.03 0.08
C LEU A 51 4.93 -15.40 1.09
N ASP A 52 3.69 -14.92 0.87
CA ASP A 52 2.51 -15.19 1.70
C ASP A 52 2.77 -14.99 3.21
N PHE A 53 3.58 -13.98 3.54
CA PHE A 53 3.87 -13.64 4.93
C PHE A 53 3.08 -12.41 5.37
N ASP A 54 2.72 -12.37 6.64
CA ASP A 54 2.07 -11.21 7.23
C ASP A 54 2.96 -9.97 7.09
N CYS A 55 2.37 -8.86 6.62
CA CYS A 55 3.05 -7.57 6.55
C CYS A 55 3.71 -7.25 7.91
N PRO A 56 4.99 -6.80 7.95
CA PRO A 56 5.72 -6.59 9.20
C PRO A 56 5.00 -5.62 10.16
N PHE A 57 4.22 -4.69 9.61
CA PHE A 57 3.35 -3.79 10.38
C PHE A 57 2.24 -4.54 11.11
N THR A 58 1.58 -5.50 10.46
CA THR A 58 0.57 -6.37 11.08
C THR A 58 1.19 -7.24 12.18
N GLY A 59 2.35 -7.84 11.91
CA GLY A 59 3.06 -8.64 12.92
C GLY A 59 3.44 -7.81 14.16
N THR A 60 3.86 -6.56 13.95
CA THR A 60 4.23 -5.64 15.02
C THR A 60 3.00 -5.14 15.79
N GLU A 61 1.89 -4.82 15.11
CA GLU A 61 0.61 -4.48 15.74
C GLU A 61 0.10 -5.63 16.63
N LYS A 62 0.07 -6.85 16.09
CA LYS A 62 -0.36 -8.05 16.81
C LYS A 62 0.52 -8.34 18.02
N TYR A 63 1.85 -8.14 17.89
CA TYR A 63 2.78 -8.27 19.01
C TYR A 63 2.44 -7.28 20.14
N PHE A 64 2.24 -6.01 19.83
CA PHE A 64 1.89 -5.01 20.83
C PHE A 64 0.48 -5.18 21.42
N ARG A 65 -0.50 -5.61 20.62
CA ARG A 65 -1.85 -5.95 21.11
C ARG A 65 -1.81 -7.14 22.06
N ARG A 66 -1.02 -8.18 21.75
CA ARG A 66 -0.82 -9.35 22.61
C ARG A 66 -0.20 -8.96 23.95
N GLU A 67 0.86 -8.14 23.92
CA GLU A 67 1.52 -7.65 25.13
C GLU A 67 0.62 -6.67 25.92
N GLY A 68 -0.30 -6.01 25.23
CA GLY A 68 -1.35 -5.17 25.81
C GLY A 68 -2.52 -5.92 26.44
N GLY A 69 -2.55 -7.26 26.36
CA GLY A 69 -3.62 -8.10 26.90
C GLY A 69 -4.88 -8.17 26.03
N GLU A 70 -4.80 -7.80 24.74
CA GLU A 70 -5.93 -7.85 23.81
C GLU A 70 -5.94 -9.15 23.00
N ALA A 71 -7.14 -9.54 22.56
CA ALA A 71 -7.29 -10.65 21.62
C ALA A 71 -6.64 -10.27 20.28
N VAL A 72 -5.73 -11.13 19.81
CA VAL A 72 -5.08 -10.98 18.51
C VAL A 72 -6.03 -11.55 17.46
N TYR A 73 -6.32 -10.77 16.42
CA TYR A 73 -7.13 -11.25 15.31
C TYR A 73 -6.32 -12.21 14.41
N GLU A 74 -6.99 -13.25 13.92
CA GLU A 74 -6.48 -14.18 12.92
C GLU A 74 -6.51 -13.49 11.53
N GLY A 75 -5.45 -13.64 10.73
CA GLY A 75 -5.38 -13.06 9.37
C GLY A 75 -4.77 -11.65 9.24
N GLY A 76 -4.73 -11.12 8.01
CA GLY A 76 -4.07 -9.85 7.68
C GLY A 76 -4.91 -8.59 7.98
N TYR A 77 -4.28 -7.40 7.91
CA TYR A 77 -4.95 -6.10 8.12
C TYR A 77 -6.18 -5.90 7.23
N ILE A 78 -6.10 -6.30 5.96
CA ILE A 78 -7.22 -6.20 5.00
C ILE A 78 -8.38 -7.10 5.43
N ASN A 79 -8.09 -8.34 5.85
CA ASN A 79 -9.10 -9.28 6.32
C ASN A 79 -9.78 -8.78 7.61
N HIS A 80 -9.04 -8.12 8.51
CA HIS A 80 -9.61 -7.66 9.77
C HIS A 80 -10.36 -6.33 9.67
N TYR A 81 -9.87 -5.38 8.86
CA TYR A 81 -10.39 -4.01 8.83
C TYR A 81 -11.17 -3.64 7.55
N LEU A 82 -11.02 -4.39 6.45
CA LEU A 82 -11.64 -4.07 5.16
C LEU A 82 -12.70 -5.10 4.71
N ASP A 83 -12.56 -6.38 5.06
CA ASP A 83 -13.60 -7.39 4.82
C ASP A 83 -14.89 -7.04 5.57
N GLY A 84 -16.03 -7.23 4.92
CA GLY A 84 -17.37 -6.99 5.48
C GLY A 84 -17.83 -5.52 5.44
N THR A 85 -16.92 -4.55 5.25
CA THR A 85 -17.28 -3.13 5.10
C THR A 85 -17.22 -2.66 3.65
N ILE A 86 -16.09 -2.93 2.97
CA ILE A 86 -15.84 -2.45 1.60
C ILE A 86 -15.68 -3.62 0.63
N TRP A 87 -15.15 -4.76 1.10
CA TRP A 87 -14.95 -5.97 0.30
C TRP A 87 -15.80 -7.15 0.81
N PRO A 88 -16.29 -8.03 -0.07
CA PRO A 88 -16.95 -9.25 0.34
C PRO A 88 -16.01 -10.11 1.19
N GLU A 89 -16.54 -10.76 2.22
CA GLU A 89 -15.74 -11.57 3.14
C GLU A 89 -14.94 -12.65 2.40
N GLY A 90 -13.63 -12.76 2.69
CA GLY A 90 -12.75 -13.75 2.09
C GLY A 90 -12.15 -13.37 0.74
N GLU A 91 -12.39 -12.14 0.25
CA GLU A 91 -11.87 -11.63 -1.03
C GLU A 91 -10.58 -10.79 -0.86
N THR A 92 -9.80 -11.02 0.20
CA THR A 92 -8.48 -10.40 0.42
C THR A 92 -7.58 -10.42 -0.83
N PRO A 93 -7.44 -11.55 -1.56
CA PRO A 93 -6.64 -11.60 -2.79
C PRO A 93 -7.16 -10.69 -3.91
N THR A 94 -8.47 -10.41 -3.92
CA THR A 94 -9.09 -9.51 -4.92
C THR A 94 -8.76 -8.05 -4.60
N ALA A 95 -8.81 -7.66 -3.32
CA ALA A 95 -8.39 -6.32 -2.89
C ALA A 95 -6.92 -6.04 -3.25
N GLU A 96 -6.03 -7.02 -3.06
CA GLU A 96 -4.62 -6.93 -3.46
C GLU A 96 -4.47 -6.74 -4.97
N LYS A 97 -5.14 -7.58 -5.78
CA LYS A 97 -5.11 -7.47 -7.25
C LYS A 97 -5.57 -6.11 -7.73
N VAL A 98 -6.64 -5.56 -7.16
CA VAL A 98 -7.13 -4.22 -7.49
C VAL A 98 -6.12 -3.15 -7.10
N GLY A 99 -5.50 -3.25 -5.92
CA GLY A 99 -4.42 -2.37 -5.51
C GLY A 99 -3.26 -2.34 -6.50
N PHE A 100 -2.73 -3.52 -6.89
CA PHE A 100 -1.66 -3.61 -7.88
C PHE A 100 -2.10 -3.10 -9.26
N ALA A 101 -3.33 -3.36 -9.69
CA ALA A 101 -3.85 -2.84 -10.94
C ALA A 101 -3.87 -1.30 -10.98
N LEU A 102 -4.31 -0.66 -9.89
CA LEU A 102 -4.29 0.81 -9.76
C LEU A 102 -2.88 1.38 -9.83
N VAL A 103 -1.91 0.73 -9.18
CA VAL A 103 -0.50 1.10 -9.27
C VAL A 103 -0.01 1.03 -10.72
N ILE A 104 -0.26 -0.07 -11.42
CA ILE A 104 0.13 -0.25 -12.84
C ILE A 104 -0.45 0.87 -13.71
N ILE A 105 -1.75 1.18 -13.53
CA ILE A 105 -2.41 2.27 -14.26
C ILE A 105 -1.73 3.62 -13.98
N GLY A 106 -1.41 3.91 -12.71
CA GLY A 106 -0.69 5.12 -12.31
C GLY A 106 0.69 5.25 -12.97
N TYR A 107 1.45 4.16 -13.02
CA TYR A 107 2.76 4.10 -13.69
C TYR A 107 2.65 4.27 -15.21
N ILE A 108 1.71 3.59 -15.87
CA ILE A 108 1.46 3.74 -17.31
C ILE A 108 1.15 5.20 -17.62
N GLY A 109 0.22 5.79 -16.86
CA GLY A 109 -0.13 7.20 -17.00
C GLY A 109 1.07 8.14 -16.82
N TYR A 110 1.92 7.88 -15.82
CA TYR A 110 3.15 8.65 -15.59
C TYR A 110 4.11 8.58 -16.79
N PHE A 111 4.40 7.38 -17.30
CA PHE A 111 5.30 7.20 -18.43
C PHE A 111 4.74 7.81 -19.72
N VAL A 112 3.44 7.68 -19.98
CA VAL A 112 2.78 8.31 -21.13
C VAL A 112 2.83 9.84 -21.03
N ALA A 113 2.50 10.41 -19.87
CA ALA A 113 2.56 11.86 -19.65
C ALA A 113 3.99 12.40 -19.83
N ARG A 114 4.99 11.69 -19.32
CA ARG A 114 6.41 12.05 -19.47
C ARG A 114 6.90 11.95 -20.92
N ARG A 115 6.51 10.90 -21.65
CA ARG A 115 6.82 10.76 -23.09
C ARG A 115 6.19 11.89 -23.91
N ARG A 116 4.92 12.21 -23.68
CA ARG A 116 4.22 13.33 -24.34
C ARG A 116 4.90 14.67 -24.08
N ARG A 117 5.34 14.94 -22.83
CA ARG A 117 6.09 16.17 -22.50
C ARG A 117 7.44 16.24 -23.20
N ARG A 118 8.17 15.12 -23.32
CA ARG A 118 9.45 15.07 -24.05
C ARG A 118 9.28 15.28 -25.55
N GLN A 119 8.24 14.71 -26.14
CA GLN A 119 7.94 14.88 -27.57
C GLN A 119 7.58 16.34 -27.93
N ARG A 120 6.91 17.08 -27.03
CA ARG A 120 6.62 18.51 -27.23
C ARG A 120 7.84 19.41 -27.20
N VAL A 121 8.95 18.99 -26.57
CA VAL A 121 10.21 19.75 -26.54
C VAL A 121 11.09 19.43 -27.76
N GLY A 122 10.81 18.33 -28.48
CA GLY A 122 11.59 17.85 -29.62
C GLY A 122 11.11 18.34 -30.99
N THR A 123 10.19 19.30 -31.07
CA THR A 123 9.83 19.98 -32.32
C THR A 123 10.47 21.36 -32.34
N PRO A 124 11.74 21.50 -32.74
CA PRO A 124 12.23 22.78 -33.22
C PRO A 124 11.51 23.09 -34.54
N ALA A 125 10.87 24.26 -34.60
CA ALA A 125 10.41 24.87 -35.84
C ALA A 125 11.61 25.30 -36.70
#